data_AF-A0AAP0G016-F1
#
_entry.id   AF-A0AAP0G016-F1
#
_cell.length_a   1.000
_cell.length_b   1.000
_cell.length_c   1.000
_cell.angle_alpha   90.00
_cell.angle_beta   90.00
_cell.angle_gamma   90.00
#
_symmetry.space_group_name_H-M   'P 1'
#
loop_
_entity.id
_entity.type
_entity.pdbx_description
1 polymer ?
#
loop_
_entity_poly.entity_id
_entity_poly.type
_entity_poly.pdbx_seq_one_letter_code
_entity_poly.pdbx_strand_id
1 'polypeptide(L)'
;MGWKNCARHACSEIRANYLSGDCHYKRELLQGHTRLLRNLKECVTRRALKSLQNNLYFSEAQGCHCSCLGCCYENTSPFDRAP
;
A
#
# COMPACT_ATOMS: atom_id res chain seq x y z
N MET A 1 -9.18 -3.92 20.16
CA MET A 1 -8.57 -2.59 19.91
C MET A 1 -7.27 -2.64 19.06
N GLY A 2 -6.89 -3.76 18.43
CA GLY A 2 -5.63 -3.85 17.65
C GLY A 2 -5.68 -3.37 16.20
N TRP A 3 -6.87 -3.34 15.56
CA TRP A 3 -6.99 -3.08 14.12
C TRP A 3 -6.77 -1.61 13.72
N LYS A 4 -7.09 -0.63 14.59
CA LYS A 4 -6.92 0.81 14.29
C LYS A 4 -5.45 1.21 14.13
N ASN A 5 -4.54 0.59 14.87
CA ASN A 5 -3.10 0.83 14.74
C ASN A 5 -2.56 0.24 13.44
N CYS A 6 -3.04 -0.96 13.08
CA CYS A 6 -2.64 -1.60 11.86
C CYS A 6 -3.17 -0.90 10.61
N ALA A 7 -4.45 -0.50 10.61
CA ALA A 7 -5.07 0.24 9.52
C ALA A 7 -4.37 1.57 9.25
N ARG A 8 -4.11 2.35 10.30
CA ARG A 8 -3.41 3.63 10.18
C ARG A 8 -2.00 3.46 9.64
N HIS A 9 -1.28 2.45 10.11
CA HIS A 9 0.07 2.18 9.62
C HIS A 9 0.06 1.70 8.17
N ALA A 10 -0.85 0.78 7.82
CA ALA A 10 -1.04 0.31 6.44
C ALA A 10 -1.38 1.45 5.47
N CYS A 11 -2.32 2.33 5.83
CA CYS A 11 -2.65 3.48 5.00
C CYS A 11 -1.47 4.45 4.84
N SER A 12 -0.68 4.64 5.91
CA SER A 12 0.53 5.48 5.87
C SER A 12 1.57 4.91 4.89
N GLU A 13 1.81 3.61 4.95
CA GLU A 13 2.74 2.93 4.04
C GLU A 13 2.27 2.99 2.58
N ILE A 14 0.97 2.73 2.34
CA ILE A 14 0.38 2.85 1.00
C ILE A 14 0.57 4.27 0.46
N ARG A 15 0.24 5.28 1.25
CA ARG A 15 0.34 6.69 0.85
C ARG A 15 1.79 7.11 0.62
N ALA A 16 2.72 6.66 1.46
CA ALA A 16 4.14 6.89 1.26
C ALA A 16 4.61 6.30 -0.08
N ASN A 17 4.21 5.07 -0.42
CA ASN A 17 4.59 4.45 -1.69
C ASN A 17 3.97 5.15 -2.92
N TYR A 18 2.76 5.72 -2.81
CA TYR A 18 2.20 6.58 -3.86
C TYR A 18 3.04 7.86 -4.05
N LEU A 19 3.36 8.56 -2.96
CA LEU A 19 4.08 9.83 -3.00
C LEU A 19 5.55 9.68 -3.42
N SER A 20 6.18 8.54 -3.10
CA SER A 20 7.59 8.28 -3.46
C SER A 20 7.82 8.07 -4.96
N GLY A 21 6.78 7.79 -5.75
CA GLY A 21 6.94 7.49 -7.18
C GLY A 21 7.71 6.19 -7.48
N ASP A 22 7.97 5.37 -6.46
CA ASP A 22 8.71 4.12 -6.58
C ASP A 22 8.01 3.10 -7.47
N CYS A 23 6.68 3.14 -7.49
CA CYS A 23 5.81 2.27 -8.27
C CYS A 23 5.48 2.81 -9.66
N HIS A 24 6.38 3.62 -10.23
CA HIS A 24 6.26 4.10 -11.60
C HIS A 24 6.27 2.96 -12.61
N TYR A 25 5.35 3.01 -13.57
CA TYR A 25 5.21 1.99 -14.61
C TYR A 25 6.54 1.65 -15.32
N LYS A 26 7.38 2.67 -15.60
CA LYS A 26 8.68 2.48 -16.28
C LYS A 26 9.61 1.59 -15.46
N ARG A 27 9.63 1.75 -14.13
CA ARG A 27 10.47 0.94 -13.22
C ARG A 27 9.93 -0.47 -13.07
N GLU A 28 8.62 -0.62 -12.94
CA GLU A 28 7.98 -1.94 -12.86
C GLU A 28 8.18 -2.75 -14.16
N LEU A 29 8.13 -2.09 -15.33
CA LEU A 29 8.45 -2.72 -16.62
C LEU A 29 9.92 -3.19 -16.68
N LEU A 30 10.86 -2.38 -16.20
CA LEU A 30 12.28 -2.77 -16.11
C LEU A 30 12.51 -3.91 -15.11
N GLN A 31 11.66 -4.05 -14.09
CA GLN A 31 11.65 -5.19 -13.17
C GLN A 31 10.88 -6.42 -13.70
N GLY A 32 10.40 -6.39 -14.96
CA GLY A 32 9.71 -7.52 -15.59
C GLY A 32 8.22 -7.63 -15.24
N HIS A 33 7.63 -6.64 -14.57
CA HIS A 33 6.20 -6.61 -14.30
C HIS A 33 5.47 -6.02 -15.51
N THR A 34 4.84 -6.88 -16.31
CA THR A 34 4.20 -6.53 -17.60
C THR A 34 2.75 -6.03 -17.47
N ARG A 35 2.22 -5.91 -16.24
CA ARG A 35 0.84 -5.47 -15.99
C ARG A 35 0.68 -3.97 -16.19
N LEU A 36 0.45 -3.55 -17.44
CA LEU A 36 0.36 -2.15 -17.86
C LEU A 36 -0.84 -1.38 -17.27
N LEU A 37 -1.99 -2.04 -17.05
CA LEU A 37 -3.26 -1.36 -16.74
C LEU A 37 -3.49 -1.09 -15.23
N ARG A 38 -2.76 -1.77 -14.33
CA ARG A 38 -2.91 -1.63 -12.85
C ARG A 38 -1.58 -1.74 -12.07
N ASN A 39 -0.46 -1.48 -12.72
CA ASN A 39 0.87 -1.55 -12.11
C ASN A 39 1.01 -0.76 -10.80
N LEU A 40 0.49 0.46 -10.73
CA LEU A 40 0.67 1.32 -9.56
C LEU A 40 -0.01 0.73 -8.32
N LYS A 41 -1.29 0.37 -8.44
CA LYS A 41 -2.05 -0.23 -7.34
C LYS A 41 -1.42 -1.54 -6.88
N GLU A 42 -1.01 -2.40 -7.80
CA GLU A 42 -0.39 -3.68 -7.45
C GLU A 42 0.98 -3.52 -6.82
N CYS A 43 1.84 -2.66 -7.38
CA CYS A 43 3.15 -2.37 -6.81
C CYS A 43 3.04 -1.76 -5.42
N VAL A 44 2.15 -0.78 -5.23
CA VAL A 44 1.96 -0.14 -3.92
C VAL A 44 1.43 -1.15 -2.91
N THR A 45 0.46 -1.97 -3.30
CA THR A 45 -0.07 -3.06 -2.45
C THR A 45 1.04 -4.02 -2.03
N ARG A 46 1.88 -4.45 -2.97
CA ARG A 46 3.01 -5.36 -2.75
C ARG A 46 4.07 -4.75 -1.82
N ARG A 47 4.43 -3.48 -2.03
CA ARG A 47 5.44 -2.78 -1.19
C ARG A 47 4.91 -2.51 0.21
N ALA A 48 3.66 -2.06 0.33
CA ALA A 48 3.02 -1.85 1.62
C ALA A 48 2.93 -3.17 2.41
N LEU A 49 2.56 -4.29 1.77
CA LEU A 49 2.61 -5.62 2.40
C LEU A 49 3.98 -5.97 2.95
N LYS A 50 5.02 -5.77 2.13
CA LYS A 50 6.39 -6.06 2.55
C LYS A 50 6.84 -5.20 3.73
N SER A 51 6.44 -3.92 3.74
CA SER A 51 6.72 -3.01 4.85
C SER A 51 6.02 -3.46 6.15
N LEU A 52 4.74 -3.83 6.05
CA LEU A 52 3.96 -4.34 7.18
C LEU A 52 4.46 -5.68 7.71
N GLN A 53 4.86 -6.61 6.82
CA GLN A 53 5.42 -7.90 7.19
C GLN A 53 6.77 -7.76 7.90
N ASN A 54 7.57 -6.77 7.53
CA ASN A 54 8.83 -6.47 8.19
C ASN A 54 8.63 -5.76 9.55
N ASN A 55 7.41 -5.32 9.86
CA ASN A 55 7.12 -4.66 11.13
C ASN A 55 6.69 -5.70 12.17
N LEU A 56 7.60 -5.99 13.11
CA LEU A 56 7.45 -6.98 14.19
C LEU A 56 6.22 -6.75 15.10
N TYR A 57 5.58 -5.58 15.01
CA TYR A 57 4.36 -5.24 15.74
C TYR A 57 3.09 -5.92 15.22
N PHE A 58 3.11 -6.55 14.03
CA PHE A 58 1.93 -7.17 13.44
C PHE A 58 2.14 -8.67 13.19
N SER A 59 1.77 -9.50 14.16
CA SER A 59 1.69 -10.96 14.00
C SER A 59 0.59 -11.41 13.02
N GLU A 60 -0.42 -10.57 12.78
CA GLU A 60 -1.53 -10.79 11.83
C GLU A 60 -1.53 -9.77 10.67
N ALA A 61 -0.35 -9.41 10.15
CA ALA A 61 -0.21 -8.42 9.08
C ALA A 61 -1.10 -8.71 7.84
N GLN A 62 -1.33 -9.99 7.53
CA GLN A 62 -2.22 -10.39 6.43
C GLN A 62 -3.71 -10.10 6.70
N GLY A 63 -4.22 -10.35 7.91
CA GLY A 63 -5.63 -10.11 8.25
C GLY A 63 -5.97 -8.62 8.29
N CYS A 64 -5.03 -7.81 8.76
CA CYS A 64 -5.13 -6.37 8.71
C CYS A 64 -5.12 -5.82 7.28
N HIS A 65 -4.23 -6.33 6.41
CA HIS A 65 -4.10 -5.86 5.04
C HIS A 65 -5.41 -5.96 4.23
N CYS A 66 -6.07 -7.12 4.24
CA CYS A 66 -7.27 -7.37 3.43
C CYS A 66 -8.44 -6.43 3.79
N SER A 67 -8.64 -6.14 5.08
CA SER A 67 -9.67 -5.18 5.51
C SER A 67 -9.25 -3.73 5.31
N CYS A 68 -7.95 -3.41 5.39
CA CYS A 68 -7.50 -2.02 5.36
C CYS A 68 -7.29 -1.50 3.95
N LEU A 69 -6.95 -2.34 2.95
CA LEU A 69 -6.70 -1.84 1.59
C LEU A 69 -7.88 -1.12 0.97
N GLY A 70 -9.07 -1.70 1.06
CA GLY A 70 -10.30 -1.08 0.57
C GLY A 70 -10.52 0.28 1.24
N CYS A 71 -10.45 0.29 2.58
CA CYS A 71 -10.59 1.50 3.37
C CYS A 71 -9.52 2.56 3.07
N CYS A 72 -8.25 2.19 2.89
CA CYS A 72 -7.16 3.13 2.60
C CYS A 72 -7.21 3.70 1.19
N TYR A 73 -7.64 2.90 0.20
CA TYR A 73 -7.82 3.40 -1.17
C TYR A 73 -9.02 4.35 -1.28
N GLU A 74 -10.05 4.14 -0.46
CA GLU A 74 -11.20 5.05 -0.36
C GLU A 74 -10.90 6.27 0.52
N ASN A 75 -10.01 6.15 1.50
CA ASN A 75 -9.64 7.24 2.41
C ASN A 75 -8.56 8.14 1.79
N THR A 76 -9.00 9.20 1.09
CA THR A 76 -8.09 10.17 0.47
C THR A 76 -7.60 11.26 1.42
N SER A 77 -8.20 11.37 2.61
CA SER A 77 -7.91 12.40 3.63
C SER A 77 -6.42 12.48 3.99
N PRO A 78 -5.83 13.68 4.21
CA PRO A 78 -6.46 15.02 4.21
C PRO A 78 -6.61 15.67 2.83
N PHE A 79 -6.45 14.90 1.74
CA PHE A 79 -6.50 15.44 0.38
C PHE A 79 -7.77 14.94 -0.33
N ASP A 80 -8.30 15.75 -1.26
CA ASP A 80 -9.55 15.41 -1.94
C ASP A 80 -9.39 14.29 -2.98
N ARG A 81 -8.15 14.01 -3.42
CA ARG A 81 -7.82 12.95 -4.37
C ARG A 81 -6.50 12.28 -4.00
N ALA A 82 -6.40 10.98 -4.30
CA ALA A 82 -5.11 10.30 -4.36
C ALA A 82 -4.31 10.86 -5.56
N PRO A 83 -3.02 11.18 -5.40
CA PRO A 83 -2.17 11.70 -6.46
C PRO A 83 -1.93 10.68 -7.59
#